data_AF-A0A533T7I3-F1
#
_entry.id   AF-A0A533T7I3-F1
#
_cell.length_a   1.000
_cell.length_b   1.000
_cell.length_c   1.000
_cell.angle_alpha   90.00
_cell.angle_beta   90.00
_cell.angle_gamma   90.00
#
_symmetry.space_group_name_H-M   'P 1'
#
loop_
_entity.id
_entity.type
_entity.pdbx_description
1 polymer ?
#
loop_
_entity_poly.entity_id
_entity_poly.type
_entity_poly.pdbx_seq_one_letter_code
_entity_poly.pdbx_strand_id
1 'polypeptide(L)'
;MPFIILDKKRAKLFVYQREGKNLGGAPALLGVAVGDDYVAGTGEKKLSEIPPEERTTPAGRFKARLGKNSHGEEVLWVDYDMGIAIHAVVTNNPKERRLQRLKSPDPKEHRISWGCINVPKKFYTKIVSPSFKTFGGMVYVLPESKTMDEVFGTPLQTSSL
;
A
#
# COMPACT_ATOMS: atom_id res chain seq x y z
N MET A 1 -13.51 5.09 -11.65
CA MET A 1 -12.38 5.58 -10.82
C MET A 1 -11.17 4.72 -11.13
N PRO A 2 -9.94 5.26 -11.16
CA PRO A 2 -8.74 4.44 -11.22
C PRO A 2 -8.65 3.53 -10.00
N PHE A 3 -7.84 2.48 -10.09
CA PHE A 3 -7.60 1.61 -8.97
C PHE A 3 -6.16 1.09 -8.93
N ILE A 4 -5.74 0.69 -7.75
CA ILE A 4 -4.45 0.06 -7.48
C ILE A 4 -4.68 -1.36 -6.99
N ILE A 5 -3.81 -2.27 -7.38
CA ILE A 5 -3.67 -3.60 -6.77
C ILE A 5 -2.28 -3.68 -6.15
N LEU A 6 -2.21 -3.97 -4.86
CA LEU A 6 -0.98 -4.29 -4.14
C LEU A 6 -0.91 -5.79 -3.88
N ASP A 7 0.06 -6.46 -4.50
CA ASP A 7 0.42 -7.84 -4.22
C ASP A 7 1.50 -7.86 -3.13
N LYS A 8 1.11 -8.20 -1.91
CA LYS A 8 2.02 -8.22 -0.75
C LYS A 8 3.05 -9.34 -0.82
N LYS A 9 2.66 -10.52 -1.34
CA LYS A 9 3.56 -11.67 -1.48
C LYS A 9 4.69 -11.39 -2.46
N ARG A 10 4.42 -10.61 -3.50
CA ARG A 10 5.43 -10.19 -4.50
C ARG A 10 6.02 -8.81 -4.24
N ALA A 11 5.56 -8.10 -3.20
CA ALA A 11 5.93 -6.73 -2.90
C ALA A 11 5.84 -5.79 -4.12
N LYS A 12 4.75 -5.89 -4.88
CA LYS A 12 4.52 -5.13 -6.13
C LYS A 12 3.19 -4.42 -6.15
N LEU A 13 3.20 -3.19 -6.62
CA LEU A 13 2.03 -2.35 -6.78
C LEU A 13 1.77 -2.10 -8.27
N PHE A 14 0.51 -2.20 -8.68
CA PHE A 14 0.05 -1.98 -10.06
C PHE A 14 -1.05 -0.94 -10.08
N VAL A 15 -1.01 -0.01 -11.04
CA VAL A 15 -1.99 1.07 -11.20
C VAL A 15 -2.78 0.85 -12.48
N TYR A 16 -4.10 1.01 -12.41
CA TYR A 16 -5.02 0.82 -13.51
C TYR A 16 -5.95 2.03 -13.66
N GLN A 17 -6.31 2.34 -14.91
CA GLN A 17 -7.44 3.22 -15.21
C GLN A 17 -8.76 2.56 -14.86
N ARG A 18 -9.85 3.33 -14.88
CA ARG A 18 -11.20 2.85 -14.60
C ARG A 18 -11.59 1.68 -15.49
N GLU A 19 -11.15 1.70 -16.75
CA GLU A 19 -11.47 0.73 -17.79
C GLU A 19 -10.60 -0.54 -17.69
N GLY A 20 -9.74 -0.66 -16.68
CA GLY A 20 -8.83 -1.80 -16.50
C GLY A 20 -7.53 -1.71 -17.29
N LYS A 21 -7.27 -0.59 -18.00
CA LYS A 21 -5.98 -0.36 -18.66
C LYS A 21 -4.87 -0.21 -17.63
N ASN A 22 -3.84 -1.05 -17.73
CA ASN A 22 -2.63 -0.96 -16.89
C ASN A 22 -1.84 0.32 -17.23
N LEU A 23 -1.54 1.12 -16.21
CA LEU A 23 -0.75 2.35 -16.30
C LEU A 23 0.72 2.16 -15.88
N GLY A 24 1.03 1.05 -15.21
CA GLY A 24 2.36 0.65 -14.80
C GLY A 24 2.36 -0.14 -13.50
N GLY A 25 3.51 -0.74 -13.18
CA GLY A 25 3.75 -1.36 -11.88
C GLY A 25 5.16 -1.07 -11.36
N ALA A 26 5.34 -1.19 -10.05
CA ALA A 26 6.61 -0.96 -9.38
C ALA A 26 6.78 -1.86 -8.14
N PRO A 27 8.04 -2.12 -7.72
CA PRO A 27 8.30 -2.67 -6.39
C PRO A 27 7.78 -1.71 -5.31
N ALA A 28 7.35 -2.27 -4.19
CA ALA A 28 6.88 -1.54 -3.02
C ALA A 28 7.61 -2.05 -1.77
N LEU A 29 7.88 -1.16 -0.82
CA LEU A 29 8.24 -1.54 0.55
C LEU A 29 6.97 -1.57 1.40
N LEU A 30 6.90 -2.55 2.28
CA LEU A 30 5.72 -2.88 3.07
C LEU A 30 6.05 -2.85 4.56
N GLY A 31 5.00 -2.98 5.38
CA GLY A 31 5.12 -3.20 6.81
C GLY A 31 6.11 -4.32 7.12
N VAL A 32 6.93 -4.16 8.16
CA VAL A 32 7.96 -5.15 8.48
C VAL A 32 7.35 -6.52 8.85
N ALA A 33 6.15 -6.55 9.41
CA ALA A 33 5.43 -7.78 9.69
C ALA A 33 4.69 -8.33 8.45
N VAL A 34 4.59 -9.65 8.39
CA VAL A 34 3.68 -10.36 7.50
C VAL A 34 2.34 -10.47 8.21
N GLY A 35 1.26 -10.05 7.56
CA GLY A 35 -0.08 -10.10 8.15
C GLY A 35 -1.08 -9.23 7.41
N ASP A 36 -2.36 -9.52 7.59
CA ASP A 36 -3.46 -8.87 6.88
C ASP A 36 -4.26 -7.90 7.74
N ASP A 37 -4.12 -8.01 9.06
CA ASP A 37 -4.92 -7.25 10.00
C ASP A 37 -4.23 -5.96 10.43
N TYR A 38 -5.06 -4.95 10.65
CA TYR A 38 -4.72 -3.76 11.38
C TYR A 38 -5.03 -3.98 12.87
N VAL A 39 -4.10 -3.58 13.74
CA VAL A 39 -4.34 -3.59 15.18
C VAL A 39 -4.96 -2.26 15.58
N ALA A 40 -6.16 -2.30 16.16
CA ALA A 40 -6.92 -1.13 16.58
C ALA A 40 -6.08 -0.19 17.46
N GLY A 41 -6.21 1.12 17.23
CA GLY A 41 -5.48 2.16 17.97
C GLY A 41 -4.03 2.36 17.54
N THR A 42 -3.46 1.58 16.62
CA THR A 42 -2.07 1.81 16.16
C THR A 42 -1.87 3.14 15.43
N GLY A 43 -2.90 3.66 14.77
CA GLY A 43 -2.90 5.01 14.18
C GLY A 43 -2.80 6.15 15.21
N GLU A 44 -3.15 5.90 16.48
CA GLU A 44 -3.09 6.87 17.58
C GLU A 44 -1.81 6.76 18.42
N LYS A 45 -1.11 5.61 18.33
CA LYS A 45 0.17 5.38 19.02
C LYS A 45 1.29 6.17 18.36
N LYS A 46 2.35 6.51 19.11
CA LYS A 46 3.59 6.98 18.47
C LYS A 46 4.18 5.83 17.66
N LEU A 47 4.79 6.13 16.51
CA LEU A 47 5.42 5.10 15.65
C LEU A 47 6.45 4.23 16.40
N SER A 48 7.12 4.78 17.41
CA SER A 48 8.07 4.06 18.27
C SER A 48 7.41 3.03 19.20
N GLU A 49 6.12 3.20 19.50
CA GLU A 49 5.35 2.36 20.43
C GLU A 49 4.62 1.21 19.71
N ILE A 50 4.57 1.24 18.38
CA ILE A 50 4.02 0.13 17.58
C ILE A 50 5.10 -0.96 17.52
N PRO A 51 4.90 -2.13 18.13
CA PRO A 51 5.89 -3.19 18.11
C PRO A 51 6.02 -3.78 16.68
N PRO A 52 7.18 -4.33 16.29
CA PRO A 52 7.44 -4.79 14.92
C PRO A 52 6.39 -5.74 14.35
N GLU A 53 5.83 -6.64 15.15
CA GLU A 53 4.77 -7.60 14.79
C GLU A 53 3.43 -6.94 14.45
N GLU A 54 3.15 -5.74 14.96
CA GLU A 54 1.94 -4.96 14.66
C GLU A 54 2.11 -4.08 13.41
N ARG A 55 3.33 -3.97 12.86
CA ARG A 55 3.66 -3.12 11.69
C ARG A 55 3.35 -3.82 10.38
N THR A 56 2.09 -4.17 10.15
CA THR A 56 1.60 -4.83 8.94
C THR A 56 1.16 -3.81 7.88
N THR A 57 1.11 -4.24 6.62
CA THR A 57 0.31 -3.54 5.60
C THR A 57 -1.04 -4.27 5.50
N PRO A 58 -2.15 -3.69 5.96
CA PRO A 58 -3.42 -4.40 6.06
C PRO A 58 -3.99 -4.77 4.69
N ALA A 59 -4.61 -5.94 4.59
CA ALA A 59 -5.33 -6.36 3.39
C ALA A 59 -6.74 -5.77 3.37
N GLY A 60 -7.30 -5.55 2.19
CA GLY A 60 -8.66 -5.02 2.06
C GLY A 60 -8.89 -4.14 0.86
N ARG A 61 -10.04 -3.48 0.88
CA ARG A 61 -10.52 -2.56 -0.17
C ARG A 61 -10.71 -1.17 0.42
N PHE A 62 -9.90 -0.24 -0.04
CA PHE A 62 -9.81 1.09 0.54
C PHE A 62 -10.15 2.20 -0.46
N LYS A 63 -10.87 3.22 0.00
CA LYS A 63 -11.12 4.44 -0.78
C LYS A 63 -9.94 5.40 -0.59
N ALA A 64 -9.11 5.52 -1.62
CA ALA A 64 -7.90 6.31 -1.55
C ALA A 64 -8.08 7.73 -2.12
N ARG A 65 -7.41 8.69 -1.49
CA ARG A 65 -7.42 10.12 -1.85
C ARG A 65 -6.06 10.75 -1.57
N LEU A 66 -5.63 11.66 -2.44
CA LEU A 66 -4.45 12.47 -2.16
C LEU A 66 -4.72 13.40 -0.97
N GLY A 67 -3.70 13.58 -0.14
CA GLY A 67 -3.71 14.53 0.97
C GLY A 67 -2.28 14.88 1.38
N LYS A 68 -2.13 15.54 2.52
CA LYS A 68 -0.83 15.83 3.12
C LYS A 68 -0.63 15.04 4.40
N ASN A 69 0.60 14.57 4.63
CA ASN A 69 1.00 14.03 5.93
C ASN A 69 1.29 15.16 6.94
N SER A 70 1.64 14.79 8.17
CA SER A 70 2.01 15.73 9.25
C SER A 70 3.23 16.60 8.94
N HIS A 71 4.05 16.23 7.94
CA HIS A 71 5.19 16.99 7.46
C HIS A 71 4.85 17.87 6.24
N GLY A 72 3.59 17.90 5.81
CA GLY A 72 3.13 18.69 4.66
C GLY A 72 3.42 18.07 3.29
N GLU A 73 3.95 16.84 3.25
CA GLU A 73 4.26 16.11 2.02
C GLU A 73 3.01 15.45 1.45
N GLU A 74 2.88 15.44 0.13
CA GLU A 74 1.78 14.76 -0.55
C GLU A 74 1.90 13.23 -0.38
N VAL A 75 0.82 12.62 0.07
CA VAL A 75 0.66 11.16 0.16
C VAL A 75 -0.69 10.75 -0.42
N LEU A 76 -0.78 9.50 -0.90
CA LEU A 76 -2.06 8.89 -1.23
C LEU A 76 -2.53 8.12 0.00
N TRP A 77 -3.45 8.71 0.77
CA TRP A 77 -4.05 8.02 1.91
C TRP A 77 -4.81 6.80 1.41
N VAL A 78 -4.46 5.63 1.97
CA VAL A 78 -5.16 4.37 1.72
C VAL A 78 -6.24 4.22 2.78
N ASP A 79 -5.83 4.33 4.05
CA ASP A 79 -6.73 4.34 5.20
C ASP A 79 -6.25 5.43 6.16
N TYR A 80 -7.08 6.45 6.34
CA TYR A 80 -6.72 7.62 7.13
C TYR A 80 -6.71 7.30 8.64
N ASP A 81 -7.72 6.56 9.11
CA ASP A 81 -7.88 6.21 10.52
C ASP A 81 -6.76 5.26 10.97
N MET A 82 -6.27 4.42 10.06
CA MET A 82 -5.11 3.55 10.29
C MET A 82 -3.76 4.24 10.07
N GLY A 83 -3.74 5.47 9.56
CA GLY A 83 -2.51 6.18 9.20
C GLY A 83 -1.71 5.52 8.08
N ILE A 84 -2.36 4.73 7.20
CA ILE A 84 -1.71 3.99 6.11
C ILE A 84 -1.80 4.79 4.81
N ALA A 85 -0.64 5.02 4.19
CA ALA A 85 -0.55 5.72 2.93
C ALA A 85 0.39 5.04 1.93
N ILE A 86 0.16 5.30 0.64
CA ILE A 86 1.15 5.12 -0.42
C ILE A 86 1.91 6.43 -0.58
N HIS A 87 3.24 6.37 -0.56
CA HIS A 87 4.08 7.54 -0.78
C HIS A 87 5.42 7.19 -1.42
N ALA A 88 6.13 8.22 -1.91
CA ALA A 88 7.49 8.04 -2.41
C ALA A 88 8.41 7.56 -1.29
N VAL A 89 9.33 6.65 -1.62
CA VAL A 89 10.34 6.13 -0.69
C VAL A 89 11.16 7.27 -0.07
N VAL A 90 11.30 7.24 1.26
CA VAL A 90 12.08 8.20 2.05
C VAL A 90 13.50 7.64 2.25
N THR A 91 14.53 8.47 2.10
CA THR A 91 15.94 8.05 2.08
C THR A 91 16.82 8.82 3.05
N ASN A 92 16.22 9.46 4.06
CA ASN A 92 16.95 10.24 5.07
C ASN A 92 17.80 9.37 6.03
N ASN A 93 17.45 8.09 6.19
CA ASN A 93 18.22 7.12 6.98
C ASN A 93 18.92 6.09 6.06
N PRO A 94 20.22 6.26 5.73
CA PRO A 94 20.93 5.35 4.84
C PRO A 94 21.07 3.93 5.39
N LYS A 95 21.03 3.75 6.73
CA LYS A 95 21.13 2.42 7.37
C LYS A 95 19.96 1.51 7.02
N GLU A 96 18.80 2.07 6.66
CA GLU A 96 17.63 1.28 6.27
C GLU A 96 17.75 0.68 4.87
N ARG A 97 18.65 1.22 4.04
CA ARG A 97 18.94 0.73 2.67
C ARG A 97 17.68 0.61 1.80
N ARG A 98 16.70 1.51 1.95
CA ARG A 98 15.39 1.43 1.29
C ARG A 98 15.46 1.34 -0.24
N LEU A 99 16.40 2.06 -0.86
CA LEU A 99 16.60 1.99 -2.31
C LEU A 99 17.16 0.65 -2.77
N GLN A 100 18.06 0.04 -1.99
CA GLN A 100 18.58 -1.30 -2.25
C GLN A 100 17.49 -2.34 -2.06
N ARG A 101 16.70 -2.24 -0.98
CA ARG A 101 15.53 -3.09 -0.72
C ARG A 101 14.55 -3.06 -1.89
N LEU A 102 14.21 -1.89 -2.43
CA LEU A 102 13.34 -1.76 -3.61
C LEU A 102 13.90 -2.42 -4.89
N LYS A 103 15.21 -2.58 -5.00
CA LYS A 103 15.87 -3.23 -6.13
C LYS A 103 16.05 -4.74 -5.92
N SER A 104 15.81 -5.23 -4.71
CA SER A 104 15.98 -6.64 -4.41
C SER A 104 14.99 -7.49 -5.22
N PRO A 105 15.41 -8.66 -5.72
CA PRO A 105 14.47 -9.63 -6.25
C PRO A 105 13.71 -10.40 -5.15
N ASP A 106 14.14 -10.35 -3.89
CA ASP A 106 13.51 -11.05 -2.77
C ASP A 106 12.44 -10.17 -2.08
N PRO A 107 11.15 -10.53 -2.17
CA PRO A 107 10.07 -9.78 -1.51
C PRO A 107 10.24 -9.66 0.01
N LYS A 108 10.98 -10.57 0.66
CA LYS A 108 11.26 -10.48 2.10
C LYS A 108 12.12 -9.26 2.43
N GLU A 109 13.02 -8.85 1.54
CA GLU A 109 13.85 -7.66 1.74
C GLU A 109 13.04 -6.35 1.63
N HIS A 110 11.81 -6.40 1.14
CA HIS A 110 10.93 -5.23 1.02
C HIS A 110 10.18 -4.88 2.31
N ARG A 111 10.32 -5.71 3.35
CA ARG A 111 9.68 -5.54 4.67
C ARG A 111 10.52 -4.62 5.55
N ILE A 112 10.05 -3.38 5.77
CA ILE A 112 10.81 -2.39 6.56
C ILE A 112 9.95 -1.24 7.11
N SER A 113 8.77 -0.99 6.55
CA SER A 113 7.94 0.14 6.95
C SER A 113 7.12 -0.17 8.21
N TRP A 114 6.40 0.84 8.70
CA TRP A 114 5.43 0.71 9.80
C TRP A 114 4.03 0.31 9.30
N GLY A 115 3.88 0.07 7.99
CA GLY A 115 2.62 -0.30 7.34
C GLY A 115 2.38 0.47 6.05
N CYS A 116 2.86 1.71 5.96
CA CYS A 116 2.83 2.51 4.74
C CYS A 116 3.52 1.82 3.56
N ILE A 117 3.02 2.09 2.37
CA ILE A 117 3.48 1.47 1.13
C ILE A 117 4.42 2.44 0.43
N ASN A 118 5.71 2.14 0.38
CA ASN A 118 6.72 3.03 -0.21
C ASN A 118 7.06 2.58 -1.61
N VAL A 119 6.96 3.48 -2.59
CA VAL A 119 7.25 3.19 -4.00
C VAL A 119 8.37 4.10 -4.55
N PRO A 120 9.00 3.77 -5.68
CA PRO A 120 9.99 4.65 -6.31
C PRO A 120 9.42 6.04 -6.60
N LYS A 121 10.20 7.09 -6.30
CA LYS A 121 9.79 8.50 -6.46
C LYS A 121 9.25 8.83 -7.86
N LYS A 122 9.88 8.29 -8.91
CA LYS A 122 9.42 8.48 -10.30
C LYS A 122 8.06 7.82 -10.54
N PHE A 123 7.83 6.61 -10.02
CA PHE A 123 6.56 5.91 -10.14
C PHE A 123 5.44 6.68 -9.42
N TYR A 124 5.71 7.16 -8.21
CA TYR A 124 4.74 7.96 -7.46
C TYR A 124 4.35 9.24 -8.22
N THR A 125 5.33 10.04 -8.61
CA THR A 125 5.09 11.38 -9.19
C THR A 125 4.59 11.36 -10.63
N LYS A 126 4.87 10.29 -11.39
CA LYS A 126 4.46 10.19 -12.80
C LYS A 126 3.21 9.33 -13.04
N ILE A 127 2.89 8.42 -12.11
CA ILE A 127 1.77 7.48 -12.30
C ILE A 127 0.77 7.61 -11.16
N VAL A 128 1.18 7.39 -9.91
CA VAL A 128 0.23 7.34 -8.77
C VAL A 128 -0.45 8.69 -8.54
N SER A 129 0.31 9.74 -8.27
CA SER A 129 -0.26 11.07 -7.95
C SER A 129 -1.15 11.62 -9.08
N PRO A 130 -0.71 11.65 -10.36
CA PRO A 130 -1.55 12.13 -11.45
C PRO A 130 -2.85 11.31 -11.63
N SER A 131 -2.81 10.00 -11.44
CA SER A 131 -3.98 9.14 -11.63
C SER A 131 -5.07 9.42 -10.60
N PHE A 132 -4.69 9.78 -9.36
CA PHE A 132 -5.62 9.95 -8.23
C PHE A 132 -6.01 11.42 -7.96
N LYS A 133 -5.52 12.37 -8.75
CA LYS A 133 -5.64 13.82 -8.48
C LYS A 133 -7.07 14.35 -8.44
N THR A 134 -7.93 13.93 -9.37
CA THR A 134 -9.28 14.54 -9.53
C THR A 134 -10.33 13.89 -8.63
N PHE A 135 -10.36 12.55 -8.59
CA PHE A 135 -11.44 11.80 -7.94
C PHE A 135 -10.92 10.68 -7.06
N GLY A 136 -9.64 10.70 -6.66
CA GLY A 136 -8.91 9.57 -6.07
C GLY A 136 -9.22 8.23 -6.74
N GLY A 137 -9.34 7.17 -5.96
CA GLY A 137 -9.62 5.84 -6.50
C GLY A 137 -9.74 4.75 -5.45
N MET A 138 -9.70 3.50 -5.90
CA MET A 138 -9.70 2.35 -5.00
C MET A 138 -8.30 1.76 -4.87
N VAL A 139 -7.93 1.31 -3.68
CA VAL A 139 -6.72 0.52 -3.46
C VAL A 139 -7.17 -0.84 -2.93
N TYR A 140 -6.80 -1.90 -3.67
CA TYR A 140 -7.00 -3.28 -3.27
C TYR A 140 -5.66 -3.81 -2.78
N VAL A 141 -5.56 -4.15 -1.49
CA VAL A 141 -4.39 -4.81 -0.93
C VAL A 141 -4.70 -6.28 -0.80
N LEU A 142 -4.02 -7.11 -1.59
CA LEU A 142 -4.24 -8.55 -1.61
C LEU A 142 -3.73 -9.19 -0.32
N PRO A 143 -4.47 -10.17 0.25
CA PRO A 143 -4.04 -10.84 1.46
C PRO A 143 -2.81 -11.72 1.26
N GLU A 144 -2.09 -11.93 2.35
CA GLU A 144 -0.93 -12.81 2.37
C GLU A 144 -0.99 -13.98 3.36
N SER A 145 -1.87 -13.89 4.36
CA SER A 145 -2.14 -14.93 5.35
C SER A 145 -3.57 -15.46 5.25
N LYS A 146 -4.55 -14.57 5.06
CA LYS A 146 -5.97 -14.87 4.83
C LYS A 146 -6.21 -15.28 3.38
N THR A 147 -7.33 -15.93 3.16
CA THR A 147 -7.87 -16.22 1.83
C THR A 147 -8.46 -14.96 1.17
N MET A 148 -8.63 -15.00 -0.15
CA MET A 148 -9.30 -13.92 -0.88
C MET A 148 -10.75 -13.75 -0.40
N ASP A 149 -11.44 -14.85 -0.10
CA ASP A 149 -12.83 -14.85 0.36
C ASP A 149 -12.99 -14.21 1.73
N GLU A 150 -12.06 -14.46 2.67
CA GLU A 150 -12.08 -13.80 3.99
C GLU A 150 -11.92 -12.27 3.92
N VAL A 151 -11.24 -11.76 2.88
CA VAL A 151 -10.96 -10.31 2.74
C VAL A 151 -11.93 -9.61 1.79
N PHE A 152 -12.34 -10.26 0.72
CA PHE A 152 -13.15 -9.64 -0.35
C PHE A 152 -14.55 -10.25 -0.49
N GLY A 153 -14.84 -11.33 0.23
CA GLY A 153 -16.06 -12.13 0.06
C GLY A 153 -15.98 -13.05 -1.16
N THR A 154 -16.79 -14.11 -1.15
CA THR A 154 -16.95 -14.99 -2.31
C THR A 154 -17.64 -14.22 -3.44
N PRO A 155 -17.15 -14.27 -4.69
CA PRO A 155 -17.83 -13.66 -5.83
C PRO A 155 -19.26 -14.21 -5.94
N LEU A 156 -20.26 -13.33 -6.01
CA LEU A 156 -21.63 -13.75 -6.29
C LEU A 156 -21.62 -14.52 -7.61
N GLN A 157 -22.05 -15.79 -7.59
CA GLN A 157 -22.32 -16.52 -8.82
C GLN A 157 -23.43 -15.78 -9.55
N THR A 158 -23.10 -15.10 -10.64
CA THR A 158 -24.11 -14.63 -11.58
C THR A 158 -24.71 -15.87 -12.23
N SER A 159 -25.86 -16.31 -11.70
CA SER A 159 -26.69 -17.31 -12.36
C SER A 159 -26.99 -16.78 -13.76
N SER A 160 -26.48 -17.47 -14.77
CA SER A 160 -26.84 -17.20 -16.15
C SER A 160 -28.30 -17.63 -16.31
N LEU A 161 -29.20 -16.68 -16.55
CA LEU A 161 -30.52 -16.95 -17.13
C LEU A 161 -30.38 -17.05 -18.64
#